data_AF-A0A7J9A5B3-F1
#
_entry.id   AF-A0A7J9A5B3-F1
#
_cell.length_a   1.000
_cell.length_b   1.000
_cell.length_c   1.000
_cell.angle_alpha   90.00
_cell.angle_beta   90.00
_cell.angle_gamma   90.00
#
_symmetry.space_group_name_H-M   'P 1'
#
loop_
_entity.id
_entity.type
_entity.pdbx_description
1 polymer ?
#
loop_
_entity_poly.entity_id
_entity_poly.type
_entity_poly.pdbx_seq_one_letter_code
_entity_poly.pdbx_strand_id
1 'polypeptide(L)'
;MPNDGKPARISPDAKECISKLRNEFQVKMSDDLSTSLILTGAFLEALKLVNNLLTMLKKKQQKQQRLLVIQSLKEVEKEVTKILDVLGLQLPCSYNEVLLQLKEKALTRAGLVEDDVIRLINERAEVRKNKDFLKSDQMRAHLQAKGIALMDVGTETIWRPCVPVQQESEIVPSEGQEVPPKPETA
;
A
#
# COMPACT_ATOMS: atom_id res chain seq x y z
N MET A 1 -34.58 20.57 -16.55
CA MET A 1 -33.40 20.85 -15.70
C MET A 1 -32.21 21.07 -16.62
N PRO A 2 -31.76 22.30 -16.87
CA PRO A 2 -30.63 22.53 -17.76
C PRO A 2 -29.34 22.10 -17.06
N ASN A 3 -28.63 21.21 -17.74
CA ASN A 3 -27.32 20.69 -17.43
C ASN A 3 -26.26 21.76 -17.74
N ASP A 4 -25.83 22.53 -16.74
CA ASP A 4 -24.71 23.47 -16.88
C ASP A 4 -23.37 22.70 -16.80
N GLY A 5 -23.07 21.97 -17.86
CA GLY A 5 -21.79 21.31 -18.10
C GLY A 5 -20.69 22.30 -18.48
N LYS A 6 -20.35 23.26 -17.61
CA LYS A 6 -19.05 23.93 -17.73
C LYS A 6 -17.97 22.89 -17.44
N PRO A 7 -17.01 22.63 -18.35
CA PRO A 7 -15.94 21.70 -18.08
C PRO A 7 -15.23 22.15 -16.82
N ALA A 8 -15.23 21.27 -15.81
CA ALA A 8 -14.52 21.48 -14.57
C ALA A 8 -13.12 22.00 -14.88
N ARG A 9 -12.78 23.20 -14.41
CA ARG A 9 -11.45 23.77 -14.61
C ARG A 9 -10.51 23.02 -13.69
N ILE A 10 -10.00 21.89 -14.15
CA ILE A 10 -8.99 21.07 -13.46
C ILE A 10 -7.60 21.35 -14.03
N SER A 11 -6.56 21.01 -13.26
CA SER A 11 -5.17 21.18 -13.69
C SER A 11 -4.87 20.36 -14.96
N PRO A 12 -3.94 20.81 -15.81
CA PRO A 12 -3.52 20.05 -16.99
C PRO A 12 -3.04 18.63 -16.62
N ASP A 13 -2.23 18.53 -15.56
CA ASP A 13 -1.71 17.27 -15.04
C ASP A 13 -2.84 16.28 -14.67
N ALA A 14 -3.93 16.78 -14.07
CA ALA A 14 -5.07 15.94 -13.73
C ALA A 14 -5.84 15.47 -14.98
N LYS A 15 -5.98 16.33 -16.00
CA LYS A 15 -6.61 15.94 -17.27
C LYS A 15 -5.82 14.85 -17.97
N GLU A 16 -4.50 15.03 -18.05
CA GLU A 16 -3.60 14.06 -18.67
C GLU A 16 -3.58 12.74 -17.91
N CYS A 17 -3.55 12.79 -16.57
CA CYS A 17 -3.63 11.59 -15.74
C CYS A 17 -4.94 10.83 -15.99
N ILE A 18 -6.08 11.52 -16.03
CA ILE A 18 -7.39 10.91 -16.28
C ILE A 18 -7.46 10.30 -17.69
N SER A 19 -6.97 10.99 -18.72
CA SER A 19 -7.00 10.46 -20.09
C SER A 19 -6.09 9.24 -20.23
N LYS A 20 -4.89 9.28 -19.66
CA LYS A 20 -3.96 8.16 -19.64
C LYS A 20 -4.55 6.96 -18.91
N LEU A 21 -5.13 7.18 -17.73
CA LEU A 21 -5.76 6.15 -16.92
C LEU A 21 -6.89 5.45 -17.68
N ARG A 22 -7.77 6.21 -18.35
CA ARG A 22 -8.85 5.65 -19.17
C ARG A 22 -8.33 4.82 -20.34
N ASN A 23 -7.38 5.37 -21.09
CA ASN A 23 -6.85 4.72 -22.28
C ASN A 23 -6.13 3.42 -21.91
N GLU A 24 -5.28 3.45 -20.89
CA GLU A 24 -4.56 2.26 -20.43
C GLU A 24 -5.50 1.21 -19.87
N PHE A 25 -6.50 1.62 -19.08
CA PHE A 25 -7.54 0.73 -18.59
C PHE A 25 -8.29 0.04 -19.75
N GLN A 26 -8.74 0.80 -20.76
CA GLN A 26 -9.47 0.25 -21.90
C GLN A 26 -8.61 -0.72 -22.71
N VAL A 27 -7.36 -0.34 -23.03
CA VAL A 27 -6.45 -1.19 -23.81
C VAL A 27 -6.15 -2.48 -23.06
N LYS A 28 -5.81 -2.40 -21.77
CA LYS A 28 -5.41 -3.57 -20.97
C LYS A 28 -6.58 -4.45 -20.55
N MET A 29 -7.77 -3.90 -20.34
CA MET A 29 -8.97 -4.72 -20.09
C MET A 29 -9.47 -5.40 -21.38
N SER A 30 -9.27 -4.79 -22.55
CA SER A 30 -9.62 -5.41 -23.83
C SER A 30 -8.63 -6.51 -24.24
N ASP A 31 -7.42 -6.49 -23.67
CA ASP A 31 -6.34 -7.45 -23.92
C ASP A 31 -6.23 -8.44 -22.75
N ASP A 32 -6.97 -9.54 -22.85
CA ASP A 32 -6.96 -10.67 -21.90
C ASP A 32 -7.23 -10.28 -20.43
N LEU A 33 -8.01 -9.22 -20.20
CA LEU A 33 -8.36 -8.71 -18.86
C LEU A 33 -7.11 -8.54 -17.96
N SER A 34 -6.06 -7.94 -18.49
CA SER A 34 -4.74 -7.79 -17.85
C SER A 34 -4.75 -6.84 -16.63
N THR A 35 -5.40 -7.27 -15.54
CA THR A 35 -5.62 -6.49 -14.30
C THR A 35 -4.32 -6.10 -13.58
N SER A 36 -3.31 -6.97 -13.58
CA SER A 36 -2.02 -6.70 -12.94
C SER A 36 -1.34 -5.47 -13.55
N LEU A 37 -1.31 -5.39 -14.88
CA LEU A 37 -0.69 -4.28 -15.61
C LEU A 37 -1.41 -2.95 -15.33
N ILE A 38 -2.74 -2.97 -15.27
CA ILE A 38 -3.55 -1.79 -14.91
C ILE A 38 -3.16 -1.26 -13.54
N LEU A 39 -3.11 -2.15 -12.53
CA LEU A 39 -2.82 -1.77 -11.15
C LEU A 39 -1.39 -1.22 -10.98
N THR A 40 -0.43 -1.74 -11.73
CA THR A 40 0.98 -1.30 -11.67
C THR A 40 1.30 -0.08 -12.54
N GLY A 41 0.47 0.22 -13.54
CA GLY A 41 0.70 1.29 -14.52
C GLY A 41 -0.02 2.59 -14.17
N ALA A 42 -0.89 3.08 -15.07
CA ALA A 42 -1.57 4.38 -14.90
C ALA A 42 -2.39 4.50 -13.62
N PHE A 43 -2.90 3.39 -13.07
CA PHE A 43 -3.62 3.41 -11.79
C PHE A 43 -2.70 3.85 -10.64
N LEU A 44 -1.50 3.30 -10.56
CA LEU A 44 -0.51 3.69 -9.55
C LEU A 44 -0.11 5.17 -9.71
N GLU A 45 0.07 5.64 -10.95
CA GLU A 45 0.37 7.05 -11.22
C GLU A 45 -0.79 7.99 -10.78
N ALA A 46 -2.04 7.57 -10.96
CA ALA A 46 -3.19 8.32 -10.46
C ALA A 46 -3.18 8.42 -8.93
N LEU A 47 -2.86 7.33 -8.22
CA LEU A 47 -2.73 7.36 -6.75
C LEU A 47 -1.57 8.25 -6.28
N LYS A 48 -0.44 8.27 -7.00
CA LYS A 48 0.67 9.20 -6.73
C LYS A 48 0.23 10.65 -6.92
N LEU A 49 -0.52 10.95 -7.97
CA LEU A 49 -1.07 12.29 -8.20
C LEU A 49 -2.03 12.70 -7.07
N VAL A 50 -2.92 11.81 -6.62
CA VAL A 50 -3.80 12.05 -5.46
C VAL A 50 -2.98 12.45 -4.23
N ASN A 51 -1.91 11.71 -3.90
CA ASN A 51 -1.03 12.04 -2.78
C ASN A 51 -0.33 13.40 -2.93
N ASN A 52 0.08 13.76 -4.15
CA ASN A 52 0.68 15.06 -4.45
C ASN A 52 -0.33 16.19 -4.26
N LEU A 53 -1.55 16.04 -4.77
CA LEU A 53 -2.64 17.01 -4.61
C LEU A 53 -3.01 17.20 -3.13
N LEU A 54 -3.11 16.12 -2.36
CA LEU A 54 -3.32 16.18 -0.90
C LEU A 54 -2.19 16.94 -0.19
N THR A 55 -0.94 16.70 -0.58
CA THR A 55 0.22 17.42 -0.03
C THR A 55 0.18 18.91 -0.36
N MET A 56 -0.24 19.26 -1.58
CA MET A 56 -0.44 20.66 -1.98
C MET A 56 -1.53 21.35 -1.15
N LEU A 57 -2.63 20.64 -0.82
CA LEU A 57 -3.72 21.17 0.00
C LEU A 57 -3.32 21.47 1.45
N LYS A 58 -2.29 20.79 1.98
CA LYS A 58 -1.72 21.08 3.31
C LYS A 58 -0.90 22.38 3.35
N LYS A 59 -0.45 22.89 2.20
CA LYS A 59 0.33 24.13 2.10
C LYS A 59 -0.61 25.35 2.03
N LYS A 60 -0.15 26.48 2.56
CA LYS A 60 -0.86 27.77 2.42
C LYS A 60 -0.83 28.19 0.94
N GLN A 61 -2.00 28.32 0.31
CA GLN A 61 -2.14 28.72 -1.09
C GLN A 61 -3.21 29.80 -1.26
N GLN A 62 -3.17 30.48 -2.41
CA GLN A 62 -4.24 31.39 -2.81
C GLN A 62 -5.56 30.62 -2.98
N LYS A 63 -6.68 31.25 -2.62
CA LYS A 63 -8.03 30.63 -2.64
C LYS A 63 -8.36 29.98 -3.99
N GLN A 64 -8.02 30.65 -5.10
CA GLN A 64 -8.28 30.16 -6.45
C GLN A 64 -7.51 28.89 -6.79
N GLN A 65 -6.22 28.82 -6.41
CA GLN A 65 -5.38 27.65 -6.64
C GLN A 65 -5.85 26.46 -5.80
N ARG A 66 -6.22 26.71 -4.53
CA ARG A 66 -6.78 25.67 -3.66
C ARG A 66 -8.07 25.06 -4.23
N LEU A 67 -8.96 25.88 -4.78
CA LEU A 67 -10.19 25.40 -5.43
C LEU A 67 -9.88 24.53 -6.66
N LEU A 68 -8.90 24.93 -7.49
CA LEU A 68 -8.44 24.15 -8.64
C LEU A 68 -7.92 22.77 -8.21
N VAL A 69 -7.12 22.72 -7.14
CA VAL A 69 -6.56 21.47 -6.60
C VAL A 69 -7.66 20.55 -6.05
N ILE A 70 -8.63 21.10 -5.31
CA ILE A 70 -9.79 20.34 -4.82
C ILE A 70 -10.60 19.76 -5.98
N GLN A 71 -10.85 20.56 -7.02
CA GLN A 71 -11.61 20.11 -8.19
C GLN A 71 -10.85 19.02 -8.95
N SER A 72 -9.53 19.17 -9.10
CA SER A 72 -8.66 18.18 -9.74
C SER A 72 -8.66 16.86 -8.96
N LEU A 73 -8.56 16.93 -7.63
CA LEU A 73 -8.61 15.76 -6.75
C LEU A 73 -9.94 15.01 -6.89
N LYS A 74 -11.07 15.72 -6.89
CA LYS A 74 -12.41 15.13 -7.04
C LYS A 74 -12.58 14.40 -8.37
N GLU A 75 -12.07 14.96 -9.47
CA GLU A 75 -12.18 14.33 -10.79
C GLU A 75 -11.28 13.09 -10.92
N VAL A 76 -10.06 13.14 -10.36
CA VAL A 76 -9.16 11.96 -10.35
C VAL A 76 -9.73 10.86 -9.46
N GLU A 77 -10.21 11.21 -8.26
CA GLU A 77 -10.90 10.28 -7.35
C GLU A 77 -12.06 9.59 -8.06
N LYS A 78 -12.94 10.35 -8.71
CA LYS A 78 -14.08 9.81 -9.44
C LYS A 78 -13.67 8.78 -10.48
N GLU A 79 -12.57 9.00 -11.19
CA GLU A 79 -12.09 8.05 -12.19
C GLU A 79 -11.49 6.79 -11.58
N VAL A 80 -10.69 6.95 -10.52
CA VAL A 80 -10.13 5.83 -9.75
C VAL A 80 -11.25 4.96 -9.18
N THR A 81 -12.30 5.56 -8.62
CA THR A 81 -13.46 4.83 -8.07
C THR A 81 -14.19 4.01 -9.13
N LYS A 82 -14.39 4.54 -10.35
CA LYS A 82 -15.02 3.76 -11.43
C LYS A 82 -14.21 2.52 -11.81
N ILE A 83 -12.89 2.65 -11.88
CA ILE A 83 -12.02 1.51 -12.20
C ILE A 83 -12.09 0.47 -11.08
N LEU A 84 -12.04 0.91 -9.82
CA LEU A 84 -12.20 0.02 -8.68
C LEU A 84 -13.55 -0.70 -8.67
N ASP A 85 -14.63 -0.03 -9.06
CA ASP A 85 -15.96 -0.60 -9.21
C ASP A 85 -15.99 -1.72 -10.25
N VAL A 86 -15.42 -1.48 -11.45
CA VAL A 86 -15.32 -2.51 -12.51
C VAL A 86 -14.47 -3.70 -12.07
N LEU A 87 -13.38 -3.45 -11.34
CA LEU A 87 -12.50 -4.50 -10.83
C LEU A 87 -13.09 -5.26 -9.62
N GLY A 88 -14.26 -4.86 -9.11
CA GLY A 88 -14.84 -5.44 -7.89
C GLY A 88 -14.03 -5.15 -6.63
N LEU A 89 -13.22 -4.09 -6.64
CA LEU A 89 -12.36 -3.65 -5.54
C LEU A 89 -12.96 -2.47 -4.76
N GLN A 90 -14.23 -2.16 -4.97
CA GLN A 90 -14.96 -1.16 -4.20
C GLN A 90 -15.38 -1.78 -2.86
N LEU A 91 -14.76 -1.34 -1.77
CA LEU A 91 -15.06 -1.91 -0.46
C LEU A 91 -16.41 -1.37 0.06
N PRO A 92 -17.28 -2.24 0.59
CA PRO A 92 -18.57 -1.83 1.16
C PRO A 92 -18.44 -1.19 2.55
N CYS A 93 -17.27 -1.33 3.17
CA CYS A 93 -16.96 -0.85 4.52
C CYS A 93 -16.02 0.35 4.48
N SER A 94 -16.01 1.12 5.57
CA SER A 94 -15.17 2.30 5.73
C SER A 94 -13.69 1.93 5.82
N TYR A 95 -12.81 2.85 5.42
CA TYR A 95 -11.36 2.69 5.52
C TYR A 95 -10.91 2.26 6.93
N ASN A 96 -11.52 2.81 7.98
CA ASN A 96 -11.14 2.51 9.37
C ASN A 96 -11.47 1.05 9.74
N GLU A 97 -12.62 0.53 9.31
CA GLU A 97 -13.00 -0.87 9.57
C GLU A 97 -12.05 -1.84 8.86
N VAL A 98 -11.69 -1.53 7.62
CA VAL A 98 -10.74 -2.33 6.83
C VAL A 98 -9.37 -2.32 7.49
N LEU A 99 -8.91 -1.15 7.93
CA LEU A 99 -7.63 -1.01 8.60
C LEU A 99 -7.62 -1.81 9.92
N LEU A 100 -8.70 -1.77 10.69
CA LEU A 100 -8.83 -2.56 11.93
C LEU A 100 -8.76 -4.06 11.64
N GLN A 101 -9.50 -4.56 10.64
CA GLN A 101 -9.45 -5.97 10.24
C GLN A 101 -8.05 -6.39 9.77
N LEU A 102 -7.34 -5.53 9.02
CA LEU A 102 -5.97 -5.80 8.59
C LEU A 102 -5.00 -5.83 9.79
N LYS A 103 -5.20 -4.96 10.78
CA LYS A 103 -4.45 -4.93 12.04
C LYS A 103 -4.68 -6.21 12.85
N GLU A 104 -5.92 -6.61 13.07
CA GLU A 104 -6.27 -7.86 13.76
C GLU A 104 -5.66 -9.09 13.07
N LYS A 105 -5.75 -9.15 11.74
CA LYS A 105 -5.12 -10.24 10.96
C LYS A 105 -3.59 -10.22 11.09
N ALA A 106 -2.96 -9.06 11.13
CA ALA A 106 -1.52 -8.96 11.35
C ALA A 106 -1.11 -9.40 12.76
N LEU A 107 -1.84 -8.98 13.79
CA LEU A 107 -1.64 -9.39 15.18
C LEU A 107 -1.78 -10.91 15.34
N THR A 108 -2.83 -11.48 14.75
CA THR A 108 -3.08 -12.93 14.76
C THR A 108 -1.92 -13.70 14.12
N ARG A 109 -1.42 -13.25 12.95
CA ARG A 109 -0.25 -13.88 12.29
C ARG A 109 1.04 -13.73 13.10
N ALA A 110 1.21 -12.58 13.76
CA ALA A 110 2.39 -12.29 14.57
C ALA A 110 2.39 -13.04 15.91
N GLY A 111 1.25 -13.60 16.33
CA GLY A 111 1.06 -14.16 17.67
C GLY A 111 1.20 -13.10 18.77
N LEU A 112 0.78 -11.86 18.49
CA LEU A 112 0.92 -10.71 19.40
C LEU A 112 -0.46 -10.09 19.67
N VAL A 113 -0.61 -9.49 20.84
CA VAL A 113 -1.71 -8.55 21.12
C VAL A 113 -1.28 -7.11 20.88
N GLU A 114 -2.23 -6.19 20.73
CA GLU A 114 -1.93 -4.78 20.47
C GLU A 114 -1.02 -4.17 21.56
N ASP A 115 -1.23 -4.54 22.82
CA ASP A 115 -0.38 -4.12 23.93
C ASP A 115 1.08 -4.56 23.77
N ASP A 116 1.35 -5.75 23.21
CA ASP A 116 2.73 -6.19 22.96
C ASP A 116 3.42 -5.29 21.93
N VAL A 117 2.69 -4.88 20.90
CA VAL A 117 3.20 -3.97 19.87
C VAL A 117 3.51 -2.60 20.47
N ILE A 118 2.62 -2.08 21.30
CA ILE A 118 2.82 -0.81 22.01
C ILE A 118 4.04 -0.88 22.92
N ARG A 119 4.21 -1.97 23.69
CA ARG A 119 5.41 -2.18 24.52
C ARG A 119 6.69 -2.15 23.69
N LEU A 120 6.72 -2.87 22.56
CA LEU A 120 7.89 -2.93 21.68
C LEU A 120 8.20 -1.57 21.02
N ILE A 121 7.18 -0.77 20.71
CA ILE A 121 7.36 0.61 20.23
C ILE A 121 8.02 1.48 21.31
N ASN A 122 7.55 1.39 22.55
CA ASN A 122 8.09 2.15 23.68
C ASN A 122 9.53 1.73 24.01
N GLU A 123 9.81 0.43 24.03
CA GLU A 123 11.17 -0.08 24.23
C GLU A 123 12.11 0.40 23.13
N ARG A 124 11.68 0.40 21.86
CA ARG A 124 12.45 0.97 20.75
C ARG A 124 12.70 2.47 20.95
N ALA A 125 11.74 3.22 21.47
CA ALA A 125 11.91 4.66 21.73
C ALA A 125 13.02 4.91 22.78
N GLU A 126 13.06 4.12 23.85
CA GLU A 126 14.12 4.18 24.85
C GLU A 126 15.49 3.74 24.29
N VAL A 127 15.53 2.70 23.45
CA VAL A 127 16.75 2.26 22.77
C VAL A 127 17.31 3.36 21.85
N ARG A 128 16.44 4.07 21.11
CA ARG A 128 16.84 5.23 20.29
C ARG A 128 17.35 6.39 21.14
N LYS A 129 16.71 6.66 22.28
CA LYS A 129 17.12 7.69 23.24
C LYS A 129 18.50 7.40 23.84
N ASN A 130 18.79 6.12 24.06
CA ASN A 130 20.10 5.62 24.50
C ASN A 130 21.14 5.51 23.36
N LYS A 131 20.80 5.97 22.15
CA LYS A 131 21.65 5.98 20.93
C LYS A 131 22.11 4.60 20.44
N ASP A 132 21.42 3.54 20.84
CA ASP A 132 21.69 2.19 20.34
C ASP A 132 20.88 1.92 19.06
N PHE A 133 21.35 2.47 17.95
CA PHE A 133 20.66 2.39 16.66
C PHE A 133 20.58 0.96 16.12
N LEU A 134 21.59 0.12 16.40
CA LEU A 134 21.63 -1.27 15.96
C LEU A 134 20.49 -2.08 16.58
N LYS A 135 20.29 -1.98 17.90
CA LYS A 135 19.16 -2.65 18.56
C LYS A 135 17.82 -2.13 18.09
N SER A 136 17.69 -0.81 17.92
CA SER A 136 16.45 -0.20 17.38
C SER A 136 16.12 -0.77 15.99
N ASP A 137 17.12 -0.98 15.15
CA ASP A 137 16.93 -1.52 13.80
C ASP A 137 16.61 -3.03 13.81
N GLN A 138 17.22 -3.80 14.71
CA GLN A 138 16.85 -5.20 14.96
C GLN A 138 15.39 -5.35 15.41
N MET A 139 14.93 -4.49 16.33
CA MET A 139 13.53 -4.48 16.77
C MET A 139 12.56 -4.18 15.62
N ARG A 140 12.91 -3.21 14.75
CA ARG A 140 12.11 -2.88 13.56
C ARG A 140 12.05 -4.08 12.61
N ALA A 141 13.18 -4.72 12.34
CA ALA A 141 13.25 -5.88 11.45
C ALA A 141 12.46 -7.08 11.99
N HIS A 142 12.54 -7.33 13.30
CA HIS A 142 11.79 -8.41 13.96
C HIS A 142 10.27 -8.20 13.86
N LEU A 143 9.78 -6.98 14.11
CA LEU A 143 8.36 -6.66 13.93
C LEU A 143 7.94 -6.76 12.46
N GLN A 144 8.77 -6.28 11.53
CA GLN A 144 8.49 -6.35 10.10
C GLN A 144 8.42 -7.79 9.59
N ALA A 145 9.30 -8.67 10.07
CA ALA A 145 9.25 -10.11 9.77
C ALA A 145 7.94 -10.75 10.22
N LYS A 146 7.38 -10.28 11.35
CA LYS A 146 6.05 -10.71 11.85
C LYS A 146 4.87 -10.04 11.12
N GLY A 147 5.11 -9.19 10.14
CA GLY A 147 4.06 -8.49 9.39
C GLY A 147 3.57 -7.19 10.03
N ILE A 148 4.38 -6.57 10.90
CA ILE A 148 4.09 -5.29 11.55
C ILE A 148 5.18 -4.28 11.18
N ALA A 149 4.85 -3.28 10.38
CA ALA A 149 5.78 -2.23 9.99
C ALA A 149 5.60 -0.99 10.88
N LEU A 150 6.71 -0.46 11.41
CA LEU A 150 6.73 0.79 12.16
C LEU A 150 6.99 1.98 11.23
N MET A 151 6.24 3.07 11.43
CA MET A 151 6.38 4.34 10.74
C MET A 151 6.49 5.47 11.77
N ASP A 152 7.59 6.21 11.70
CA ASP A 152 7.78 7.40 12.53
C ASP A 152 7.13 8.60 11.80
N VAL A 153 6.07 9.16 12.39
CA VAL A 153 5.30 10.29 11.85
C VAL A 153 5.40 11.46 12.83
N GLY A 154 6.32 12.39 12.54
CA GLY A 154 6.61 13.49 13.45
C GLY A 154 7.25 12.99 14.74
N THR A 155 6.57 13.21 15.88
CA THR A 155 7.03 12.77 17.20
C THR A 155 6.49 11.40 17.61
N GLU A 156 5.55 10.83 16.86
CA GLU A 156 4.87 9.58 17.20
C GLU A 156 5.34 8.44 16.29
N THR A 157 5.44 7.23 16.85
CA THR A 157 5.64 6.00 16.08
C THR A 157 4.30 5.29 15.96
N ILE A 158 3.78 5.19 14.73
CA ILE A 158 2.58 4.42 14.43
C ILE A 158 2.98 3.09 13.78
N TRP A 159 2.16 2.06 13.93
CA TRP A 159 2.35 0.78 13.26
C TRP A 159 1.28 0.54 12.20
N ARG A 160 1.67 -0.17 11.14
CA ARG A 160 0.76 -0.63 10.09
C ARG A 160 0.98 -2.11 9.78
N PRO A 161 -0.07 -2.84 9.36
CA PRO A 161 0.08 -4.18 8.79
C PRO A 161 1.02 -4.15 7.57
N CYS A 162 1.89 -5.14 7.46
CA CYS A 162 2.65 -5.41 6.25
C CYS A 162 2.64 -6.90 5.90
N VAL A 163 3.07 -7.22 4.69
CA VAL A 163 3.28 -8.62 4.29
C VAL A 163 4.47 -9.15 5.11
N PRO A 164 4.31 -10.26 5.84
CA PRO A 164 5.43 -10.91 6.53
C PRO A 164 6.50 -11.27 5.51
N VAL A 165 7.74 -10.88 5.77
CA VAL A 165 8.88 -11.39 5.00
C VAL A 165 9.11 -12.81 5.52
N GLN A 166 8.77 -13.82 4.72
CA GLN A 166 9.15 -15.19 5.04
C GLN A 166 10.68 -15.21 5.12
N GLN A 167 11.24 -15.37 6.32
CA GLN A 167 12.56 -15.98 6.40
C GLN A 167 12.36 -17.38 5.83
N GLU A 168 13.03 -17.69 4.72
CA GLU A 168 13.16 -19.05 4.23
C GLU A 168 13.51 -19.93 5.43
N SER A 169 12.54 -20.74 5.85
CA SER A 169 12.77 -21.76 6.86
C SER A 169 13.88 -22.64 6.30
N GLU A 170 15.04 -22.64 6.96
CA GLU A 170 16.11 -23.59 6.69
C GLU A 170 15.48 -24.98 6.52
N ILE A 171 15.59 -25.52 5.31
CA ILE A 171 15.18 -26.88 4.99
C ILE A 171 16.08 -27.77 5.85
N VAL A 172 15.52 -28.33 6.91
CA VAL A 172 16.17 -29.37 7.71
C VAL A 172 16.45 -30.56 6.77
N PRO A 173 17.70 -31.00 6.56
CA PRO A 173 17.97 -32.13 5.68
C PRO A 173 17.44 -33.42 6.33
N SER A 174 16.41 -34.02 5.75
CA SER A 174 15.96 -35.35 6.13
C SER A 174 16.98 -36.39 5.66
N GLU A 175 17.53 -37.15 6.59
CA GLU A 175 18.42 -38.28 6.35
C GLU A 175 17.82 -39.35 5.42
N GLY A 176 18.69 -39.91 4.57
CA GLY A 176 18.67 -41.33 4.22
C GLY A 176 17.75 -41.77 3.08
N GLN A 177 18.27 -41.80 1.84
CA GLN A 177 17.92 -42.85 0.89
C GLN A 177 19.18 -43.35 0.16
N GLU A 178 19.55 -44.57 0.54
CA GLU A 178 20.56 -45.44 -0.02
C GLU A 178 20.15 -45.84 -1.46
N VAL A 179 21.02 -45.61 -2.45
CA VAL A 179 20.79 -45.96 -3.85
C VAL A 179 21.41 -47.33 -4.14
N PRO A 180 20.68 -48.34 -4.63
CA PRO A 180 21.29 -49.58 -5.09
C PRO A 180 21.92 -49.41 -6.50
N PRO A 181 22.99 -50.16 -6.84
CA PRO A 181 23.75 -49.94 -8.07
C PRO A 181 23.03 -50.47 -9.32
N LYS A 182 23.25 -49.78 -10.45
CA LYS A 182 22.75 -50.14 -11.79
C LYS A 182 23.36 -51.45 -12.31
N PRO A 183 22.61 -52.25 -13.10
CA PRO A 183 23.21 -53.35 -13.86
C PRO A 183 23.93 -52.83 -15.12
N GLU A 184 25.13 -53.35 -15.36
CA GLU A 184 25.88 -53.25 -16.61
C GLU A 184 25.10 -53.90 -17.76
N THR A 185 25.22 -53.36 -18.97
CA THR A 185 24.83 -54.08 -20.19
C THR A 185 25.93 -53.92 -21.24
N ALA A 186 26.19 -55.05 -21.89
CA ALA A 186 27.26 -55.37 -22.85
C ALA A 186 27.23 -54.57 -24.15
#